data_AF-A0A0L8FT00-F1
#
_entry.id   AF-A0A0L8FT00-F1
#
_cell.length_a   1.000
_cell.length_b   1.000
_cell.length_c   1.000
_cell.angle_alpha   90.00
_cell.angle_beta   90.00
_cell.angle_gamma   90.00
#
_symmetry.space_group_name_H-M   'P 1'
#
loop_
_entity.id
_entity.type
_entity.pdbx_description
1 polymer ?
#
loop_
_entity_poly.entity_id
_entity_poly.type
_entity_poly.pdbx_seq_one_letter_code
_entity_poly.pdbx_strand_id
1 'polypeptide(L)'
;QEDSLVLELAPRIHHECEAMLSLLDHYNWTDFTIITTQADGYSEFTYTLRRLAKKYSKTYSPDVIQHIQFEKKFRIITEHIIQNTTRPAIIKNLEKLQKTDTRIILLYANR
;
A
#
# COMPACT_ATOMS: atom_id res chain seq x y z
N GLN A 1 -14.50 8.28 -34.28
CA GLN A 1 -14.64 9.05 -33.04
C GLN A 1 -15.66 8.31 -32.20
N GLU A 2 -15.19 7.31 -31.44
CA GLU A 2 -16.03 6.57 -30.50
C GLU A 2 -15.72 7.12 -29.12
N ASP A 3 -16.66 7.91 -28.58
CA ASP A 3 -16.61 8.37 -27.21
C ASP A 3 -16.87 7.16 -26.30
N SER A 4 -15.79 6.50 -25.88
CA SER A 4 -15.86 5.52 -24.80
C SER A 4 -16.12 6.26 -23.48
N LEU A 5 -17.40 6.45 -23.17
CA LEU A 5 -17.88 6.87 -21.85
C LEU A 5 -17.62 5.75 -20.85
N VAL A 6 -16.37 5.63 -20.39
CA VAL A 6 -16.02 4.77 -19.26
C VAL A 6 -16.37 5.51 -17.98
N LEU A 7 -17.57 5.25 -17.45
CA LEU A 7 -18.00 5.77 -16.16
C LEU A 7 -17.36 4.93 -15.04
N GLU A 8 -16.15 5.27 -14.61
CA GLU A 8 -15.58 4.73 -13.37
C GLU A 8 -16.00 5.61 -12.20
N LEU A 9 -16.94 5.11 -11.37
CA LEU A 9 -17.42 5.82 -10.17
C LEU A 9 -16.31 6.02 -9.11
N ALA A 10 -15.26 5.20 -9.16
CA ALA A 10 -13.94 5.46 -8.63
C ALA A 10 -12.93 4.46 -9.24
N PRO A 11 -11.63 4.80 -9.35
CA PRO A 11 -10.63 3.88 -9.85
C PRO A 11 -10.51 2.65 -8.93
N ARG A 12 -10.51 1.44 -9.50
CA ARG A 12 -10.51 0.16 -8.76
C ARG A 12 -9.38 0.08 -7.71
N ILE A 13 -8.19 0.54 -8.09
CA ILE A 13 -6.98 0.59 -7.24
C ILE A 13 -7.22 1.38 -5.95
N HIS A 14 -8.02 2.44 -5.98
CA HIS A 14 -8.32 3.23 -4.79
C HIS A 14 -9.03 2.41 -3.73
N HIS A 15 -10.08 1.69 -4.12
CA HIS A 15 -10.84 0.85 -3.18
C HIS A 15 -10.04 -0.34 -2.70
N GLU A 16 -9.22 -0.94 -3.56
CA GLU A 16 -8.30 -2.02 -3.18
C GLU A 16 -7.30 -1.54 -2.13
N CYS A 17 -6.65 -0.39 -2.33
CA CYS A 17 -5.73 0.20 -1.36
C CYS A 17 -6.43 0.57 -0.04
N GLU A 18 -7.66 1.09 -0.11
CA GLU A 18 -8.46 1.44 1.08
C GLU A 18 -8.84 0.20 1.90
N ALA A 19 -9.23 -0.88 1.25
CA ALA A 19 -9.51 -2.17 1.88
C ALA A 19 -8.25 -2.81 2.48
N MET A 20 -7.10 -2.70 1.81
CA MET A 20 -5.82 -3.15 2.37
C MET A 20 -5.50 -2.38 3.65
N LEU A 21 -5.62 -1.05 3.64
CA LEU A 21 -5.32 -0.23 4.82
C LEU A 21 -6.34 -0.41 5.95
N SER A 22 -7.61 -0.64 5.66
CA SER A 22 -8.62 -0.92 6.69
C SER A 22 -8.34 -2.25 7.40
N LEU A 23 -7.85 -3.26 6.66
CA LEU A 23 -7.38 -4.52 7.24
C LEU A 23 -6.17 -4.30 8.16
N LEU A 24 -5.21 -3.49 7.72
CA LEU A 24 -4.06 -3.15 8.55
C LEU A 24 -4.47 -2.40 9.83
N ASP A 25 -5.42 -1.47 9.74
CA ASP A 25 -5.93 -0.74 10.91
C ASP A 25 -6.66 -1.69 11.88
N HIS A 26 -7.48 -2.59 11.35
CA HIS A 26 -8.22 -3.59 12.14
C HIS A 26 -7.29 -4.46 12.99
N TYR A 27 -6.16 -4.90 12.44
CA TYR A 27 -5.15 -5.68 13.16
C TYR A 27 -4.08 -4.84 13.87
N ASN A 28 -4.22 -3.51 13.85
CA ASN A 28 -3.27 -2.57 14.44
C ASN A 28 -1.83 -2.71 13.87
N TRP A 29 -1.72 -3.06 12.59
CA TRP A 29 -0.45 -3.17 11.87
C TRP A 29 -0.07 -1.82 11.26
N THR A 30 0.80 -1.09 11.93
CA THR A 30 1.24 0.24 11.48
C THR A 30 2.39 0.19 10.49
N ASP A 31 3.19 -0.87 10.53
CA ASP A 31 4.43 -1.01 9.76
C ASP A 31 4.27 -2.06 8.66
N PHE A 32 4.51 -1.68 7.41
CA PHE A 32 4.46 -2.60 6.27
C PHE A 32 5.45 -2.23 5.16
N THR A 33 5.77 -3.20 4.31
CA THR A 33 6.60 -3.01 3.11
C THR A 33 5.75 -3.23 1.86
N ILE A 34 6.03 -2.44 0.83
CA ILE A 34 5.35 -2.54 -0.46
C ILE A 34 6.28 -3.28 -1.44
N ILE A 35 5.75 -4.30 -2.09
CA ILE A 35 6.40 -4.99 -3.21
C ILE A 35 5.51 -4.86 -4.42
N THR A 36 6.04 -4.34 -5.51
CA THR A 36 5.32 -4.25 -6.78
C THR A 36 6.14 -4.84 -7.91
N THR A 37 5.48 -5.44 -8.89
CA THR A 37 6.11 -5.70 -10.19
C THR A 37 6.01 -4.44 -11.05
N GLN A 38 6.98 -4.21 -11.95
CA GLN A 38 6.88 -3.15 -12.97
C GLN A 38 5.87 -3.56 -14.06
N ALA A 39 4.59 -3.64 -13.67
CA ALA A 39 3.46 -3.94 -14.52
C ALA A 39 2.49 -2.75 -14.50
N ASP A 40 1.64 -2.61 -15.52
CA ASP A 40 0.72 -1.48 -15.62
C ASP A 40 -0.09 -1.27 -14.32
N GLY A 41 -0.22 0.00 -13.92
CA GLY A 41 -0.90 0.39 -12.68
C GLY A 41 -0.05 0.35 -11.40
N TYR A 42 1.21 -0.14 -11.43
CA TYR A 42 2.05 -0.20 -10.21
C TYR A 42 2.34 1.18 -9.61
N SER A 43 2.50 2.20 -10.46
CA SER A 43 2.74 3.58 -10.04
C SER A 43 1.51 4.21 -9.42
N GLU A 44 0.33 3.91 -9.96
CA GLU A 44 -0.96 4.34 -9.42
C GLU A 44 -1.25 3.67 -8.07
N PHE A 45 -0.94 2.38 -7.93
CA PHE A 45 -1.04 1.64 -6.67
C PHE A 45 -0.14 2.25 -5.59
N THR A 46 1.16 2.41 -5.85
CA THR A 46 2.11 2.95 -4.85
C THR A 46 1.76 4.39 -4.46
N TYR A 47 1.36 5.22 -5.44
CA TYR A 47 0.89 6.58 -5.18
C TYR A 47 -0.38 6.61 -4.32
N THR A 48 -1.39 5.82 -4.69
CA THR A 48 -2.70 5.81 -4.02
C THR A 48 -2.59 5.28 -2.60
N LEU A 49 -1.82 4.20 -2.41
CA LEU A 49 -1.55 3.64 -1.08
C LEU A 49 -0.80 4.64 -0.18
N ARG A 50 0.22 5.32 -0.69
CA ARG A 50 0.93 6.39 0.06
C ARG A 50 0.00 7.54 0.42
N ARG A 51 -0.89 7.95 -0.51
CA ARG A 51 -1.86 9.03 -0.29
C ARG A 51 -2.86 8.65 0.80
N LEU A 52 -3.41 7.43 0.74
CA LEU A 52 -4.36 6.93 1.73
C LEU A 52 -3.70 6.72 3.09
N ALA A 53 -2.49 6.14 3.16
CA ALA A 53 -1.75 5.96 4.40
C ALA A 53 -1.53 7.31 5.13
N LYS A 54 -1.25 8.38 4.39
CA LYS A 54 -1.16 9.76 4.93
C LYS A 54 -2.50 10.36 5.34
N LYS A 55 -3.61 9.93 4.74
CA LYS A 55 -4.98 10.38 5.08
C LYS A 55 -5.48 9.71 6.36
N TYR A 56 -5.21 8.41 6.52
CA TYR A 56 -5.58 7.65 7.72
C TYR A 56 -4.99 8.28 8.99
N SER A 57 -3.74 8.76 8.93
CA SER A 57 -3.11 9.43 10.09
C SER A 57 -3.73 10.79 10.45
N LYS A 58 -4.62 11.36 9.62
CA LYS A 58 -5.23 12.68 9.86
C LYS A 58 -6.70 12.64 10.29
N THR A 59 -7.34 11.46 10.27
CA THR A 59 -8.81 11.35 10.41
C THR A 59 -9.27 11.07 11.85
N TYR A 60 -8.38 10.64 12.75
CA TYR A 60 -8.62 10.60 14.20
C TYR A 60 -8.38 12.01 14.80
N SER A 61 -9.26 12.77 15.48
CA SER A 61 -10.65 12.65 15.96
C SER A 61 -11.21 14.06 16.25
N PRO A 62 -12.54 14.30 16.24
CA PRO A 62 -13.14 15.40 17.03
C PRO A 62 -13.77 14.96 18.37
N ASP A 63 -14.25 13.72 18.52
CA ASP A 63 -15.26 13.42 19.56
C ASP A 63 -14.85 12.49 20.73
N VAL A 64 -13.57 12.16 20.92
CA VAL A 64 -13.17 11.27 22.04
C VAL A 64 -12.44 12.06 23.13
N ILE A 65 -13.16 12.25 24.23
CA ILE A 65 -12.72 12.86 25.48
C ILE A 65 -11.53 12.09 26.06
N GLN A 66 -10.43 12.82 26.20
CA GLN A 66 -9.35 12.72 27.21
C GLN A 66 -8.62 11.38 27.43
N HIS A 67 -7.30 11.50 27.28
CA HIS A 67 -6.21 10.64 27.73
C HIS A 67 -5.79 9.53 26.76
N ILE A 68 -4.71 9.87 26.03
CA ILE A 68 -3.87 9.04 25.16
C ILE A 68 -4.41 8.86 23.73
N GLN A 69 -4.36 9.95 22.96
CA GLN A 69 -4.44 9.88 21.49
C GLN A 69 -3.16 9.24 20.95
N PHE A 70 -3.17 7.93 20.73
CA PHE A 70 -2.18 7.32 19.85
C PHE A 70 -2.57 7.63 18.41
N GLU A 71 -1.92 8.62 17.80
CA GLU A 71 -1.99 8.80 16.35
C GLU A 71 -1.43 7.54 15.69
N LYS A 72 -2.32 6.64 15.26
CA LYS A 72 -1.92 5.48 14.46
C LYS A 72 -1.49 5.98 13.09
N LYS A 73 -0.18 5.96 12.86
CA LYS A 73 0.42 6.34 11.59
C LYS A 73 0.94 5.11 10.88
N PHE A 74 0.41 4.88 9.69
CA PHE A 74 0.98 3.92 8.76
C PHE A 74 2.39 4.36 8.34
N ARG A 75 3.36 3.47 8.50
CA ARG A 75 4.75 3.65 8.09
C ARG A 75 5.10 2.60 7.07
N ILE A 76 5.47 3.08 5.89
CA ILE A 76 6.02 2.25 4.81
C ILE A 76 7.51 2.09 5.11
N ILE A 77 7.94 0.87 5.46
CA ILE A 77 9.33 0.56 5.81
C ILE A 77 10.21 0.64 4.56
N THR A 78 9.81 -0.03 3.49
CA THR A 78 10.51 -0.02 2.22
C THR A 78 9.53 -0.23 1.07
N GLU A 79 9.94 0.19 -0.12
CA GLU A 79 9.25 -0.09 -1.37
C GLU A 79 10.21 -0.75 -2.35
N HIS A 80 9.81 -1.89 -2.89
CA HIS A 80 10.57 -2.63 -3.88
C HIS A 80 9.77 -2.75 -5.17
N ILE A 81 10.37 -2.28 -6.26
CA ILE A 81 9.85 -2.45 -7.61
C ILE A 81 10.69 -3.54 -8.29
N ILE A 82 10.05 -4.66 -8.60
CA ILE A 82 10.67 -5.80 -9.28
C ILE A 82 10.47 -5.60 -10.77
N GLN A 83 11.58 -5.26 -11.45
CA GLN A 83 11.60 -5.02 -12.90
C GLN A 83 11.89 -6.29 -13.71
N ASN A 84 12.55 -7.28 -13.09
CA ASN A 84 13.05 -8.48 -13.78
C ASN A 84 12.22 -9.71 -13.41
N THR A 85 11.76 -10.44 -14.43
CA THR A 85 10.94 -11.66 -14.29
C THR A 85 11.77 -12.94 -14.07
N THR A 86 13.10 -12.86 -14.16
CA THR A 86 13.97 -14.02 -13.90
C THR A 86 14.01 -14.33 -12.41
N ARG A 87 13.68 -15.59 -12.08
CA ARG A 87 13.71 -16.12 -10.72
C ARG A 87 14.97 -15.76 -9.90
N PRO A 88 16.21 -15.91 -10.42
CA PRO A 88 17.40 -15.54 -9.64
C PRO A 88 17.48 -14.04 -9.32
N ALA A 89 17.03 -13.17 -10.22
CA ALA A 89 17.01 -11.72 -9.98
C ALA A 89 15.94 -11.33 -8.96
N ILE A 90 14.79 -12.01 -8.96
CA ILE A 90 13.74 -11.83 -7.95
C ILE A 90 14.27 -12.22 -6.57
N ILE A 91 14.87 -13.41 -6.44
CA ILE A 91 15.43 -13.90 -5.17
C ILE A 91 16.44 -12.89 -4.61
N LYS A 92 17.39 -12.41 -5.42
CA LYS A 92 18.38 -11.41 -5.00
C LYS A 92 17.75 -10.09 -4.51
N ASN A 93 16.60 -9.67 -5.06
CA ASN A 93 15.90 -8.49 -4.57
C ASN A 93 15.15 -8.76 -3.27
N LEU A 94 14.57 -9.96 -3.11
CA LEU A 94 13.90 -10.37 -1.88
C LEU A 94 14.87 -10.64 -0.73
N GLU A 95 16.12 -11.03 -1.00
CA GLU A 95 17.17 -11.16 0.03
C GLU A 95 17.40 -9.85 0.80
N LYS A 96 17.13 -8.69 0.19
CA LYS A 96 17.21 -7.39 0.87
C LYS A 96 16.11 -7.24 1.94
N LEU A 97 14.95 -7.87 1.74
CA LEU A 97 13.84 -7.87 2.68
C LEU A 97 14.12 -8.72 3.91
N GLN A 98 14.87 -9.80 3.76
CA GLN A 98 15.24 -10.69 4.86
C GLN A 98 16.00 -9.95 5.96
N LYS A 99 16.70 -8.86 5.61
CA LYS A 99 17.44 -8.02 6.56
C LYS A 99 16.57 -6.98 7.26
N THR A 100 15.29 -6.86 6.90
CA THR A 100 14.34 -5.94 7.52
C THR A 100 13.46 -6.69 8.51
N ASP A 101 13.07 -6.07 9.62
CA ASP A 101 12.08 -6.63 10.57
C ASP A 101 10.63 -6.46 10.06
N THR A 102 10.45 -6.47 8.73
CA THR A 102 9.12 -6.30 8.14
C THR A 102 8.36 -7.62 8.19
N ARG A 103 7.19 -7.62 8.85
CA ARG A 103 6.32 -8.80 8.94
C ARG A 103 5.12 -8.74 8.01
N ILE A 104 4.72 -7.53 7.61
CA ILE A 104 3.58 -7.29 6.74
C ILE A 104 4.07 -6.79 5.39
N ILE A 105 3.68 -7.51 4.34
CA ILE A 105 4.08 -7.23 2.96
C ILE A 105 2.81 -7.05 2.13
N LEU A 106 2.68 -5.90 1.48
CA LEU A 106 1.65 -5.65 0.48
C LEU A 106 2.24 -5.90 -0.90
N LEU A 107 1.74 -6.93 -1.58
CA LEU A 107 2.18 -7.33 -2.91
C LEU A 107 1.17 -6.87 -3.95
N TYR A 108 1.62 -6.07 -4.92
CA TYR A 108 0.87 -5.77 -6.15
C TYR A 108 1.62 -6.37 -7.34
N ALA A 109 1.04 -7.39 -7.95
CA ALA A 109 1.58 -8.03 -9.13
C ALA A 109 0.44 -8.29 -10.12
N ASN A 110 0.69 -8.03 -11.39
CA ASN A 110 -0.21 -8.45 -12.45
C ASN A 110 0.19 -9.83 -12.96
N ARG A 111 -0.78 -10.58 -13.49
CA ARG A 111 -0.57 -11.93 -14.02
C ARG A 111 0.16 -11.91 -15.35
#